data_AF-A0A8H6XK12-F1
#
_entry.id   AF-A0A8H6XK12-F1
#
_cell.length_a   1.000
_cell.length_b   1.000
_cell.length_c   1.000
_cell.angle_alpha   90.00
_cell.angle_beta   90.00
_cell.angle_gamma   90.00
#
_symmetry.space_group_name_H-M   'P 1'
#
loop_
_entity.id
_entity.type
_entity.pdbx_description
1 polymer ?
#
loop_
_entity_poly.entity_id
_entity_poly.type
_entity_poly.pdbx_seq_one_letter_code
_entity_poly.pdbx_strand_id
1 'polypeptide(L)'
;MNRLRKTSESPQKATASTGRALGPNAAVTVRPPLQVNPPRAALSETYKAALQPHTSSEQYWAARALTAETLLAARLEHHRELRSLSYAEETKRARERAAHDARHAKLERLVLALLAMLVLFVLALLHLAHKSASAATSRQRKPPSHFTIPILSPFTSVVEHETSVIGSKTLAVFAFAFAGLAYFIFRHWLARRR
;
A
#
# COMPACT_ATOMS: atom_id res chain seq x y z
N MET A 1 34.29 -5.40 -22.21
CA MET A 1 32.81 -5.29 -22.16
C MET A 1 32.44 -4.42 -20.97
N ASN A 2 32.30 -3.11 -21.19
CA ASN A 2 32.10 -2.11 -20.12
C ASN A 2 30.61 -1.84 -19.93
N ARG A 3 30.08 -2.19 -18.75
CA ARG A 3 28.72 -1.79 -18.34
C ARG A 3 28.78 -0.40 -17.71
N LEU A 4 28.39 0.60 -18.50
CA LEU A 4 28.11 1.96 -18.03
C LEU A 4 26.85 1.93 -17.14
N ARG A 5 27.06 1.99 -15.83
CA ARG A 5 26.02 2.11 -14.82
C ARG A 5 25.60 3.58 -14.75
N LYS A 6 24.54 3.97 -15.45
CA LYS A 6 23.88 5.27 -15.28
C LYS A 6 23.15 5.28 -13.94
N THR A 7 23.75 5.90 -12.93
CA THR A 7 23.07 6.32 -11.69
C THR A 7 22.31 7.61 -11.99
N SER A 8 21.01 7.51 -12.25
CA SER A 8 20.11 8.66 -12.26
C SER A 8 19.82 9.05 -10.81
N GLU A 9 20.69 9.85 -10.22
CA GLU A 9 20.37 10.57 -9.00
C GLU A 9 19.35 11.66 -9.33
N SER A 10 18.10 11.40 -8.95
CA SER A 10 17.04 12.40 -9.00
C SER A 10 17.28 13.38 -7.84
N PRO A 11 17.36 14.70 -8.09
CA PRO A 11 17.40 15.65 -7.00
C PRO A 11 16.05 15.64 -6.30
N GLN A 12 16.01 15.02 -5.12
CA GLN A 12 14.94 15.20 -4.14
C GLN A 12 14.88 16.67 -3.75
N LYS A 13 14.11 17.42 -4.52
CA LYS A 13 13.70 18.78 -4.19
C LYS A 13 12.73 18.65 -3.01
N ALA A 14 13.27 18.79 -1.81
CA ALA A 14 12.52 18.92 -0.57
C ALA A 14 11.52 20.07 -0.73
N THR A 15 10.28 19.71 -1.06
CA THR A 15 9.15 20.63 -1.05
C THR A 15 8.59 20.56 0.36
N ALA A 16 8.88 21.59 1.14
CA ALA A 16 8.22 21.84 2.40
C ALA A 16 6.71 21.88 2.15
N SER A 17 6.02 20.82 2.58
CA SER A 17 4.57 20.74 2.63
C SER A 17 4.05 21.70 3.68
N THR A 18 3.90 22.97 3.29
CA THR A 18 2.99 23.88 3.99
C THR A 18 1.58 23.42 3.66
N GLY A 19 1.11 22.44 4.44
CA GLY A 19 -0.27 21.96 4.45
C GLY A 19 -1.18 23.04 5.00
N ARG A 20 -1.52 24.03 4.16
CA ARG A 20 -2.66 24.90 4.41
C ARG A 20 -3.90 24.10 4.03
N ALA A 21 -4.50 23.45 5.03
CA ALA A 21 -5.80 22.81 4.94
C ALA A 21 -6.83 23.85 4.47
N LEU A 22 -7.15 23.81 3.18
CA LEU A 22 -8.29 24.51 2.62
C LEU A 22 -9.52 23.73 3.07
N GLY A 23 -10.31 24.37 3.94
CA GLY A 23 -11.55 23.82 4.46
C GLY A 23 -12.56 23.49 3.35
N PRO A 24 -13.55 22.65 3.68
CA PRO A 24 -14.53 22.17 2.72
C PRO A 24 -15.44 23.30 2.24
N ASN A 25 -15.49 23.46 0.91
CA ASN A 25 -16.64 23.87 0.13
C ASN A 25 -17.55 24.94 0.75
N ALA A 26 -17.08 26.18 0.80
CA ALA A 26 -18.00 27.30 0.62
C ALA A 26 -18.46 27.23 -0.84
N ALA A 27 -19.71 26.81 -1.06
CA ALA A 27 -20.37 26.87 -2.34
C ALA A 27 -20.33 28.32 -2.83
N VAL A 28 -19.35 28.63 -3.68
CA VAL A 28 -19.35 29.88 -4.44
C VAL A 28 -20.52 29.77 -5.40
N THR A 29 -21.66 30.29 -4.97
CA THR A 29 -22.78 30.61 -5.85
C THR A 29 -22.23 31.60 -6.87
N VAL A 30 -21.80 31.06 -8.02
CA VAL A 30 -21.46 31.84 -9.20
C VAL A 30 -22.75 32.56 -9.59
N ARG A 31 -22.88 33.79 -9.12
CA ARG A 31 -23.94 34.69 -9.57
C ARG A 31 -23.74 34.83 -11.08
N PRO A 32 -24.74 34.48 -11.91
CA PRO A 32 -24.64 34.74 -13.33
C PRO A 32 -24.35 36.24 -13.50
N PRO A 33 -23.34 36.63 -14.29
CA PRO A 33 -23.10 38.04 -14.54
C PRO A 33 -24.39 38.60 -15.13
N LEU A 34 -24.95 39.60 -14.46
CA LEU A 34 -26.02 40.42 -15.02
C LEU A 34 -25.51 40.92 -16.36
N GLN A 35 -26.13 40.42 -17.43
CA GLN A 35 -25.80 40.71 -18.80
C GLN A 35 -26.30 42.12 -19.12
N VAL A 36 -25.65 43.11 -18.53
CA VAL A 36 -25.76 44.50 -18.97
C VAL A 36 -24.97 44.55 -20.27
N ASN A 37 -25.66 44.43 -21.39
CA ASN A 37 -25.15 44.72 -22.72
C ASN A 37 -25.26 46.24 -22.94
N PRO A 38 -24.22 47.05 -22.64
CA PRO A 38 -24.14 48.35 -23.30
C PRO A 38 -23.93 48.12 -24.81
N PRO A 39 -24.31 49.07 -25.67
CA PRO A 39 -24.04 49.01 -27.10
C PRO A 39 -22.52 49.01 -27.36
N ARG A 40 -21.93 47.80 -27.38
CA ARG A 40 -20.49 47.54 -27.28
C ARG A 40 -19.72 47.71 -28.59
N ALA A 41 -20.43 47.86 -29.71
CA ALA A 41 -19.80 47.89 -31.03
C ALA A 41 -19.12 49.25 -31.31
N ALA A 42 -19.80 50.38 -31.06
CA ALA A 42 -19.34 51.69 -31.53
C ALA A 42 -18.23 52.34 -30.68
N LEU A 43 -18.19 52.11 -29.36
CA LEU A 43 -17.15 52.68 -28.48
C LEU A 43 -15.83 51.89 -28.51
N SER A 44 -15.83 50.69 -29.09
CA SER A 44 -14.66 49.81 -29.09
C SER A 44 -13.60 50.23 -30.12
N GLU A 45 -13.99 50.85 -31.23
CA GLU A 45 -13.05 51.26 -32.28
C GLU A 45 -12.30 52.54 -31.90
N THR A 46 -13.00 53.52 -31.32
CA THR A 46 -12.38 54.77 -30.86
C THR A 46 -11.41 54.53 -29.70
N TYR A 47 -11.75 53.62 -28.79
CA TYR A 47 -10.88 53.26 -27.65
C TYR A 47 -9.63 52.49 -28.11
N LYS A 48 -9.74 51.62 -29.11
CA LYS A 48 -8.59 50.90 -29.70
C LYS A 48 -7.62 51.86 -30.41
N ALA A 49 -8.13 52.88 -31.09
CA ALA A 49 -7.31 53.89 -31.75
C ALA A 49 -6.54 54.76 -30.73
N ALA A 50 -7.16 55.10 -29.61
CA ALA A 50 -6.54 55.90 -28.54
C ALA A 50 -5.53 55.13 -27.66
N LEU A 51 -5.47 53.80 -27.78
CA LEU A 51 -4.60 52.92 -26.98
C LEU A 51 -3.34 52.46 -27.72
N GLN A 52 -3.10 52.94 -28.94
CA GLN A 52 -1.87 52.58 -29.65
C GLN A 52 -0.68 53.32 -29.03
N PRO A 53 0.37 52.59 -28.61
CA PRO A 53 1.56 53.21 -28.07
C PRO A 53 2.26 54.04 -29.16
N HIS A 54 2.20 55.36 -29.02
CA HIS A 54 2.73 56.30 -30.03
C HIS A 54 4.21 56.60 -29.81
N THR A 55 4.71 56.42 -28.59
CA THR A 55 6.13 56.63 -28.27
C THR A 55 6.89 55.32 -28.18
N SER A 56 8.20 55.35 -28.46
CA SER A 56 9.07 54.16 -28.41
C SER A 56 9.15 53.55 -27.00
N SER A 57 9.05 54.37 -25.96
CA SER A 57 8.98 53.93 -24.57
C SER A 57 7.68 53.18 -24.26
N GLU A 58 6.54 53.69 -24.71
CA GLU A 58 5.24 53.00 -24.58
C GLU A 58 5.25 51.66 -25.31
N GLN A 59 5.83 51.60 -26.51
CA GLN A 59 5.95 50.36 -27.28
C GLN A 59 6.80 49.31 -26.55
N TYR A 60 7.92 49.72 -25.94
CA TYR A 60 8.76 48.84 -25.14
C TYR A 60 8.01 48.26 -23.93
N TRP A 61 7.30 49.11 -23.18
CA TRP A 61 6.52 48.66 -22.02
C TRP A 61 5.34 47.78 -22.43
N ALA A 62 4.66 48.09 -23.51
CA ALA A 62 3.57 47.28 -24.06
C ALA A 62 4.08 45.89 -24.48
N ALA A 63 5.20 45.82 -25.21
CA ALA A 63 5.82 44.55 -25.58
C ALA A 63 6.27 43.75 -24.35
N ARG A 64 6.85 44.41 -23.34
CA ARG A 64 7.24 43.77 -22.08
C ARG A 64 6.03 43.25 -21.28
N ALA A 65 4.94 44.00 -21.24
CA ALA A 65 3.70 43.58 -20.59
C ALA A 65 3.10 42.36 -21.31
N LEU A 66 3.03 42.39 -22.64
CA LEU A 66 2.55 41.28 -23.45
C LEU A 66 3.41 40.02 -23.29
N THR A 67 4.73 40.15 -23.24
CA THR A 67 5.61 39.00 -22.96
C THR A 67 5.42 38.45 -21.55
N ALA A 68 5.20 39.31 -20.55
CA ALA A 68 4.89 38.88 -19.19
C ALA A 68 3.54 38.14 -19.12
N GLU A 69 2.51 38.63 -19.81
CA GLU A 69 1.19 38.01 -19.88
C GLU A 69 1.24 36.65 -20.57
N THR A 70 1.91 36.54 -21.71
CA THR A 70 2.07 35.26 -22.43
C THR A 70 2.85 34.23 -21.60
N LEU A 71 3.91 34.65 -20.90
CA LEU A 71 4.67 33.78 -20.02
C LEU A 71 3.83 33.31 -18.82
N LEU A 72 3.07 34.22 -18.21
CA LEU A 72 2.18 33.88 -17.10
C LEU A 72 1.07 32.92 -17.54
N ALA A 73 0.46 33.14 -18.72
CA ALA A 73 -0.54 32.25 -19.31
C ALA A 73 0.03 30.84 -19.51
N ALA A 74 1.23 30.72 -20.09
CA ALA A 74 1.91 29.44 -20.28
C ALA A 74 2.18 28.71 -18.94
N ARG A 75 2.60 29.45 -17.90
CA ARG A 75 2.81 28.86 -16.56
C ARG A 75 1.51 28.37 -15.93
N LEU A 76 0.42 29.12 -16.07
CA LEU A 76 -0.88 28.73 -15.53
C LEU A 76 -1.42 27.47 -16.23
N GLU A 77 -1.29 27.40 -17.55
CA GLU A 77 -1.66 26.23 -18.33
C GLU A 77 -0.85 25.00 -17.90
N HIS A 78 0.47 25.13 -17.80
CA HIS A 78 1.33 24.05 -17.31
C HIS A 78 0.96 23.59 -15.89
N HIS A 79 0.67 24.51 -14.98
CA HIS A 79 0.22 24.16 -13.63
C HIS A 79 -1.12 23.42 -13.63
N ARG A 80 -2.03 23.79 -14.54
CA ARG A 80 -3.31 23.12 -14.72
C ARG A 80 -3.10 21.69 -15.23
N GLU A 81 -2.22 21.50 -16.21
CA GLU A 81 -1.84 20.17 -16.71
C GLU A 81 -1.25 19.31 -15.60
N LEU A 82 -0.27 19.82 -14.86
CA LEU A 82 0.35 19.09 -13.75
C LEU A 82 -0.67 18.66 -12.70
N ARG A 83 -1.61 19.55 -12.34
CA ARG A 83 -2.71 19.20 -11.42
C ARG A 83 -3.59 18.10 -11.99
N SER A 84 -3.96 18.17 -13.26
CA SER A 84 -4.78 17.15 -13.91
C SER A 84 -4.09 15.78 -13.94
N LEU A 85 -2.78 15.75 -14.21
CA LEU A 85 -1.96 14.54 -14.20
C LEU A 85 -1.84 13.96 -12.78
N SER A 86 -1.59 14.80 -11.78
CA SER A 86 -1.50 14.37 -10.39
C SER A 86 -2.80 13.71 -9.90
N TYR A 87 -3.96 14.29 -10.25
CA TYR A 87 -5.26 13.74 -9.90
C TYR A 87 -5.52 12.39 -10.60
N ALA A 88 -5.14 12.27 -11.87
CA ALA A 88 -5.24 11.01 -12.61
C ALA A 88 -4.38 9.90 -11.98
N GLU A 89 -3.16 10.22 -11.53
CA GLU A 89 -2.31 9.26 -10.83
C GLU A 89 -2.85 8.89 -9.44
N GLU A 90 -3.32 9.87 -8.67
CA GLU A 90 -3.89 9.62 -7.35
C GLU A 90 -5.10 8.70 -7.42
N THR A 91 -6.01 8.94 -8.37
CA THR A 91 -7.17 8.07 -8.60
C THR A 91 -6.75 6.66 -9.05
N LYS A 92 -5.70 6.52 -9.87
CA LYS A 92 -5.13 5.22 -10.23
C LYS A 92 -4.57 4.49 -9.00
N ARG A 93 -3.75 5.16 -8.18
CA ARG A 93 -3.19 4.58 -6.95
C ARG A 93 -4.28 4.20 -5.95
N ALA A 94 -5.35 5.00 -5.85
CA ALA A 94 -6.49 4.69 -5.00
C ALA A 94 -7.22 3.42 -5.46
N ARG A 95 -7.42 3.25 -6.78
CA ARG A 95 -8.00 2.01 -7.35
C ARG A 95 -7.12 0.80 -7.12
N GLU A 96 -5.80 0.93 -7.29
CA GLU A 96 -4.85 -0.14 -7.04
C GLU A 96 -4.90 -0.58 -5.57
N ARG A 97 -4.89 0.36 -4.62
CA ARG A 97 -5.05 0.06 -3.18
C ARG A 97 -6.36 -0.67 -2.89
N ALA A 98 -7.48 -0.16 -3.40
CA ALA A 98 -8.77 -0.82 -3.21
C ALA A 98 -8.80 -2.25 -3.77
N ALA A 99 -8.13 -2.50 -4.91
CA ALA A 99 -8.01 -3.84 -5.47
C ALA A 99 -7.12 -4.77 -4.62
N HIS A 100 -6.04 -4.23 -4.03
CA HIS A 100 -5.20 -4.97 -3.10
C HIS A 100 -5.95 -5.32 -1.81
N ASP A 101 -6.68 -4.36 -1.23
CA ASP A 101 -7.47 -4.56 -0.01
C ASP A 101 -8.54 -5.65 -0.20
N ALA A 102 -9.21 -5.66 -1.37
CA ALA A 102 -10.19 -6.70 -1.71
C ALA A 102 -9.56 -8.11 -1.79
N ARG A 103 -8.31 -8.23 -2.24
CA ARG A 103 -7.57 -9.50 -2.25
C ARG A 103 -7.14 -9.91 -0.85
N HIS A 104 -6.67 -8.96 -0.04
CA HIS A 104 -6.29 -9.21 1.35
C HIS A 104 -7.48 -9.70 2.18
N ALA A 105 -8.66 -9.10 2.04
CA ALA A 105 -9.86 -9.56 2.73
C ALA A 105 -10.25 -11.01 2.38
N LYS A 106 -10.04 -11.44 1.13
CA LYS A 106 -10.27 -12.84 0.72
C LYS A 106 -9.25 -13.79 1.35
N LEU A 107 -7.97 -13.40 1.37
CA LEU A 107 -6.92 -14.18 2.02
C LEU A 107 -7.14 -14.29 3.53
N GLU A 108 -7.56 -13.22 4.18
CA GLU A 108 -7.89 -13.22 5.61
C GLU A 108 -9.00 -14.22 5.94
N ARG A 109 -10.09 -14.24 5.15
CA ARG A 109 -11.17 -15.22 5.31
C ARG A 109 -10.69 -16.65 5.12
N LEU A 110 -9.82 -16.91 4.15
CA LEU A 110 -9.23 -18.23 3.92
C LEU A 110 -8.36 -18.65 5.12
N VAL A 111 -7.51 -17.75 5.62
CA VAL A 111 -6.67 -17.99 6.80
C VAL A 111 -7.51 -18.31 8.03
N LEU A 112 -8.59 -17.57 8.27
CA LEU A 112 -9.51 -17.84 9.38
C LEU A 112 -10.22 -19.20 9.23
N ALA A 113 -10.65 -19.56 8.02
CA ALA A 113 -11.25 -20.87 7.75
C ALA A 113 -10.25 -22.02 7.97
N LEU A 114 -9.00 -21.85 7.53
CA LEU A 114 -7.93 -22.82 7.74
C LEU A 114 -7.59 -22.98 9.22
N LEU A 115 -7.53 -21.87 9.97
CA LEU A 115 -7.32 -21.88 11.41
C LEU A 115 -8.45 -22.62 12.14
N ALA A 116 -9.70 -22.37 11.76
CA ALA A 116 -10.87 -23.06 12.32
C ALA A 116 -10.82 -24.58 12.04
N MET A 117 -10.47 -24.99 10.81
CA MET A 117 -10.27 -26.39 10.44
C MET A 117 -9.15 -27.05 11.25
N LEU A 118 -8.04 -26.36 11.48
CA LEU A 118 -6.93 -26.85 12.28
C LEU A 118 -7.36 -27.10 13.74
N VAL A 119 -8.12 -26.16 14.33
CA VAL A 119 -8.66 -26.31 15.69
C VAL A 119 -9.60 -27.51 15.77
N LEU A 120 -10.53 -27.66 14.83
CA LEU A 120 -11.43 -28.81 14.76
C LEU A 120 -10.67 -30.12 14.61
N PHE A 121 -9.62 -30.15 13.79
CA PHE A 121 -8.76 -31.32 13.61
C PHE A 121 -8.05 -31.71 14.90
N VAL A 122 -7.48 -30.74 15.63
CA VAL A 122 -6.86 -30.98 16.94
C VAL A 122 -7.88 -31.52 17.95
N LEU A 123 -9.09 -30.95 18.00
CA LEU A 123 -10.17 -31.44 18.87
C LEU A 123 -10.58 -32.88 18.50
N ALA A 124 -10.69 -33.20 17.21
CA ALA A 124 -11.01 -34.54 16.74
C ALA A 124 -9.92 -35.55 17.13
N LEU A 125 -8.63 -35.19 17.00
CA LEU A 125 -7.51 -36.02 17.44
C LEU A 125 -7.54 -36.23 18.96
N LEU A 126 -7.79 -35.20 19.75
CA LEU A 126 -7.93 -35.31 21.20
C LEU A 126 -9.10 -36.21 21.59
N HIS A 127 -10.24 -36.08 20.92
CA HIS A 127 -11.41 -36.92 21.14
C HIS A 127 -11.14 -38.39 20.77
N LEU A 128 -10.46 -38.65 19.64
CA LEU A 128 -10.06 -40.00 19.23
C LEU A 128 -9.02 -40.60 20.19
N ALA A 129 -8.05 -39.80 20.64
CA ALA A 129 -7.07 -40.19 21.66
C ALA A 129 -7.75 -40.53 22.98
N HIS A 130 -8.78 -39.78 23.38
CA HIS A 130 -9.57 -40.06 24.57
C HIS A 130 -10.37 -41.36 24.45
N LYS A 131 -11.02 -41.61 23.29
CA LYS A 131 -11.77 -42.86 23.06
C LYS A 131 -10.86 -44.10 22.98
N SER A 132 -9.73 -43.99 22.30
CA SER A 132 -8.75 -45.08 22.19
C SER A 132 -8.03 -45.37 23.52
N ALA A 133 -7.92 -44.38 24.41
CA ALA A 133 -7.40 -44.56 25.76
C ALA A 133 -8.18 -45.61 26.56
N SER A 134 -9.51 -45.59 26.45
CA SER A 134 -10.39 -46.51 27.20
C SER A 134 -10.32 -47.97 26.72
N ALA A 135 -9.84 -48.22 25.50
CA ALA A 135 -9.77 -49.57 24.92
C ALA A 135 -8.40 -50.25 25.05
N ALA A 136 -7.34 -49.52 25.42
CA ALA A 136 -5.95 -49.97 25.31
C ALA A 136 -5.34 -50.51 26.63
N THR A 137 -6.14 -51.07 27.53
CA THR A 137 -5.72 -51.45 28.90
C THR A 137 -4.88 -52.73 29.01
N SER A 138 -4.50 -53.46 27.94
CA SER A 138 -3.87 -54.79 28.14
C SER A 138 -2.62 -55.17 27.35
N ARG A 139 -1.94 -54.29 26.60
CA ARG A 139 -0.76 -54.72 25.82
C ARG A 139 0.50 -53.91 26.10
N GLN A 140 1.27 -54.39 27.09
CA GLN A 140 2.68 -54.04 27.30
C GLN A 140 3.46 -54.15 25.98
N ARG A 141 3.75 -53.01 25.34
CA ARG A 141 4.71 -52.95 24.23
C ARG A 141 5.97 -52.27 24.74
N LYS A 142 7.03 -53.06 24.90
CA LYS A 142 8.38 -52.60 25.20
C LYS A 142 8.87 -51.73 24.02
N PRO A 143 9.48 -50.57 24.25
CA PRO A 143 10.00 -49.73 23.17
C PRO A 143 11.22 -50.40 22.51
N PRO A 144 11.36 -50.37 21.17
CA PRO A 144 12.57 -50.80 20.50
C PRO A 144 13.68 -49.77 20.74
N SER A 145 14.70 -50.15 21.51
CA SER A 145 15.89 -49.35 21.75
C SER A 145 16.88 -49.52 20.60
N HIS A 146 16.81 -48.68 19.58
CA HIS A 146 18.01 -48.34 18.81
C HIS A 146 17.84 -46.99 18.11
N PHE A 147 18.55 -45.99 18.65
CA PHE A 147 18.79 -44.71 18.01
C PHE A 147 20.10 -44.82 17.23
N THR A 148 20.01 -44.91 15.90
CA THR A 148 21.11 -44.57 15.01
C THR A 148 20.87 -43.15 14.53
N ILE A 149 21.76 -42.24 14.92
CA ILE A 149 21.81 -40.86 14.46
C ILE A 149 22.40 -40.92 13.04
N PRO A 150 21.63 -40.68 11.96
CA PRO A 150 22.25 -40.47 10.66
C PRO A 150 23.05 -39.17 10.76
N ILE A 151 24.37 -39.31 10.63
CA ILE A 151 25.31 -38.19 10.52
C ILE A 151 24.98 -37.51 9.18
N LEU A 152 24.04 -36.56 9.23
CA LEU A 152 23.84 -35.64 8.12
C LEU A 152 25.07 -34.76 8.05
N SER A 153 25.81 -35.01 6.98
CA SER A 153 26.97 -34.30 6.47
C SER A 153 27.01 -32.80 6.82
N PRO A 154 28.17 -32.24 7.20
CA PRO A 154 28.36 -30.83 7.56
C PRO A 154 28.19 -29.82 6.40
N PHE A 155 27.62 -30.22 5.26
CA PHE A 155 27.40 -29.37 4.09
C PHE A 155 25.95 -28.93 3.88
N THR A 156 25.04 -29.17 4.83
CA THR A 156 23.65 -28.67 4.75
C THR A 156 23.47 -27.21 5.20
N SER A 157 24.56 -26.52 5.54
CA SER A 157 24.59 -25.13 5.99
C SER A 157 24.94 -24.13 4.87
N VAL A 158 24.29 -24.22 3.70
CA VAL A 158 24.27 -23.11 2.73
C VAL A 158 22.90 -23.09 2.05
N VAL A 159 21.86 -22.80 2.82
CA VAL A 159 20.57 -22.39 2.25
C VAL A 159 20.43 -20.91 2.55
N GLU A 160 20.63 -20.12 1.50
CA GLU A 160 20.61 -18.66 1.49
C GLU A 160 19.29 -18.11 2.04
N HIS A 161 19.39 -17.03 2.79
CA HIS A 161 18.37 -16.43 3.67
C HIS A 161 17.19 -15.74 2.94
N GLU A 162 16.68 -16.26 1.83
CA GLU A 162 15.66 -15.55 1.02
C GLU A 162 14.24 -16.13 1.09
N THR A 163 13.98 -17.22 1.82
CA THR A 163 12.65 -17.88 1.80
C THR A 163 11.73 -17.62 2.98
N SER A 164 12.05 -16.71 3.92
CA SER A 164 11.16 -16.46 5.07
C SER A 164 10.28 -15.21 4.92
N VAL A 165 9.41 -15.24 3.91
CA VAL A 165 8.12 -14.51 3.96
C VAL A 165 7.08 -15.32 4.75
N ILE A 166 7.48 -16.41 5.40
CA ILE A 166 6.76 -16.97 6.55
C ILE A 166 7.14 -16.11 7.75
N GLY A 167 6.39 -15.02 7.93
CA GLY A 167 6.71 -14.01 8.95
C GLY A 167 6.84 -14.64 10.34
N SER A 168 7.82 -14.19 11.12
CA SER A 168 8.07 -14.64 12.50
C SER A 168 6.81 -14.77 13.37
N LYS A 169 5.78 -13.95 13.09
CA LYS A 169 4.46 -14.01 13.72
C LYS A 169 3.73 -15.33 13.48
N THR A 170 3.74 -15.88 12.26
CA THR A 170 3.09 -17.17 11.97
C THR A 170 3.87 -18.31 12.63
N LEU A 171 5.21 -18.25 12.58
CA LEU A 171 6.06 -19.23 13.28
C LEU A 171 5.80 -19.22 14.80
N ALA A 172 5.65 -18.05 15.41
CA ALA A 172 5.32 -17.92 16.82
C ALA A 172 3.96 -18.56 17.15
N VAL A 173 2.92 -18.31 16.34
CA VAL A 173 1.60 -18.93 16.53
C VAL A 173 1.68 -20.46 16.44
N PHE A 174 2.41 -21.00 15.46
CA PHE A 174 2.65 -22.44 15.36
C PHE A 174 3.43 -22.99 16.55
N ALA A 175 4.48 -22.29 17.00
CA ALA A 175 5.26 -22.69 18.16
C ALA A 175 4.40 -22.77 19.43
N PHE A 176 3.54 -21.78 19.68
CA PHE A 176 2.61 -21.81 20.82
C PHE A 176 1.58 -22.93 20.69
N ALA A 177 1.04 -23.17 19.50
CA ALA A 177 0.12 -24.28 19.26
C ALA A 177 0.78 -25.65 19.51
N PHE A 178 2.00 -25.84 19.02
CA PHE A 178 2.79 -27.05 19.26
C PHE A 178 3.18 -27.21 20.73
N ALA A 179 3.56 -26.13 21.42
CA ALA A 179 3.88 -26.16 22.84
C ALA A 179 2.65 -26.55 23.69
N GLY A 180 1.46 -26.00 23.36
CA GLY A 180 0.21 -26.38 24.00
C GLY A 180 -0.14 -27.86 23.75
N LEU A 181 -0.02 -28.33 22.51
CA LEU A 181 -0.25 -29.73 22.17
C LEU A 181 0.72 -30.66 22.92
N ALA A 182 2.01 -30.33 22.94
CA ALA A 182 3.02 -31.07 23.67
C ALA A 182 2.73 -31.11 25.18
N TYR A 183 2.30 -29.99 25.77
CA TYR A 183 1.89 -29.94 27.17
C TYR A 183 0.70 -30.88 27.45
N PHE A 184 -0.34 -30.87 26.62
CA PHE A 184 -1.49 -31.77 26.80
C PHE A 184 -1.09 -33.25 26.66
N ILE A 185 -0.24 -33.60 25.70
CA ILE A 185 0.30 -34.95 25.55
C ILE A 185 1.06 -35.38 26.81
N PHE A 186 1.98 -34.52 27.29
CA PHE A 186 2.74 -34.79 28.51
C PHE A 186 1.86 -34.92 29.74
N ARG A 187 0.90 -33.99 29.91
CA ARG A 187 -0.07 -34.00 31.00
C ARG A 187 -0.89 -35.29 31.00
N HIS A 188 -1.35 -35.73 29.83
CA HIS A 188 -2.10 -36.98 29.68
C HIS A 188 -1.24 -38.20 30.02
N TRP A 189 0.02 -38.20 29.59
CA TRP A 189 0.95 -39.28 29.87
C TRP A 189 1.29 -39.40 31.37
N LEU A 190 1.47 -38.28 32.04
CA LEU A 190 1.66 -38.21 33.50
C LEU A 190 0.41 -38.64 34.26
N ALA A 191 -0.78 -38.25 33.81
CA ALA A 191 -2.04 -38.63 34.43
C ALA A 191 -2.33 -40.14 34.32
N ARG A 192 -1.86 -40.81 33.26
CA ARG A 192 -1.96 -42.29 33.13
C ARG A 192 -1.00 -43.08 34.00
N ARG A 193 0.08 -42.46 34.49
CA ARG A 193 1.10 -43.12 35.31
C ARG A 193 0.80 -43.09 36.81
N ARG A 194 -0.21 -42.32 37.22
CA ARG A 194 -0.78 -42.37 38.56
C ARG A 194 -2.01 -43.26 38.51
#